data_AF-A0A671TXZ0-F1
#
_entry.id   AF-A0A671TXZ0-F1
#
_cell.length_a   1.000
_cell.length_b   1.000
_cell.length_c   1.000
_cell.angle_alpha   90.00
_cell.angle_beta   90.00
_cell.angle_gamma   90.00
#
_symmetry.space_group_name_H-M   'P 1'
#
loop_
_entity.id
_entity.type
_entity.pdbx_description
1 polymer ?
#
loop_
_entity_poly.entity_id
_entity_poly.type
_entity_poly.pdbx_seq_one_letter_code
_entity_poly.pdbx_strand_id
1 'polypeptide(L)'
;MSGPVPSRSRVYPDVNTQRPREYWDYESHVVEWGNQDDYQLVRKLGRGKYSEVFEAINITNNEKVVVKILKPVKKKKIKREIKILENLRGGPNIISLLDIVKDPVALDYCHSMGIMHRDVKPHNVMIDHEHRKLRLIDWGLAEFYHPNQEYNVRVASRYFKGPELLVDYQMYDYSLDMWSLGCMLASMIFRKEPFFHGHDNYDQLVRIAKVLGTEDLYDYIDKYNIELDPRFNDILGRHSRKRWERFVHSENQHLVSTEALDFLDKLLRYDHQARLTAREAMDHPYFYPIVKDQGRGATPGGMAASSTTSLHMKCSPHNLF
;
A
#
# COMPACT_ATOMS: atom_id res chain seq x y z
N MET A 1 26.28 22.21 -1.52
CA MET A 1 24.98 22.59 -2.13
C MET A 1 23.94 22.60 -1.02
N SER A 2 22.78 23.24 -1.21
CA SER A 2 21.63 23.04 -0.32
C SER A 2 21.15 21.59 -0.40
N GLY A 3 20.66 21.03 0.71
CA GLY A 3 20.02 19.71 0.71
C GLY A 3 18.64 19.72 0.04
N PRO A 4 17.97 18.57 -0.05
CA PRO A 4 16.63 18.47 -0.62
C PRO A 4 15.61 19.30 0.17
N VAL A 5 14.64 19.89 -0.53
CA VAL A 5 13.58 20.70 0.08
C VAL A 5 12.66 19.79 0.92
N PRO A 6 12.34 20.14 2.18
CA PRO A 6 11.44 19.36 3.01
C PRO A 6 10.02 19.24 2.45
N SER A 7 9.36 18.11 2.77
CA SER A 7 7.98 17.82 2.42
C SER A 7 7.19 17.37 3.65
N ARG A 8 5.89 17.69 3.66
CA ARG A 8 4.94 17.36 4.72
C ARG A 8 3.62 16.96 4.10
N SER A 9 2.98 15.89 4.59
CA SER A 9 1.76 15.42 3.95
C SER A 9 0.61 16.43 4.02
N ARG A 10 -0.22 16.49 2.96
CA ARG A 10 -1.39 17.38 2.88
C ARG A 10 -2.47 17.04 3.91
N VAL A 11 -2.57 15.76 4.29
CA VAL A 11 -3.57 15.23 5.22
C VAL A 11 -2.89 14.42 6.32
N TYR A 12 -3.53 14.35 7.48
CA TYR A 12 -3.05 13.60 8.63
C TYR A 12 -1.57 13.86 9.05
N PRO A 13 -1.00 15.08 8.92
CA PRO A 13 0.44 15.27 9.10
C PRO A 13 0.88 15.10 10.56
N ASP A 14 0.06 15.53 11.52
CA ASP A 14 0.44 15.56 12.95
C ASP A 14 -0.22 14.46 13.79
N VAL A 15 -0.91 13.49 13.16
CA VAL A 15 -1.71 12.50 13.90
C VAL A 15 -0.87 11.75 14.94
N ASN A 16 0.33 11.29 14.57
CA ASN A 16 1.20 10.61 15.53
C ASN A 16 1.78 11.55 16.60
N THR A 17 2.03 12.82 16.26
CA THR A 17 2.47 13.85 17.22
C THR A 17 1.40 14.17 18.26
N GLN A 18 0.12 14.04 17.91
CA GLN A 18 -1.02 14.25 18.80
C GLN A 18 -1.43 12.99 19.60
N ARG A 19 -0.84 11.82 19.29
CA ARG A 19 -1.09 10.56 20.00
C ARG A 19 -0.11 10.39 21.17
N PRO A 20 -0.48 9.64 22.22
CA PRO A 20 0.48 9.19 23.25
C PRO A 20 1.67 8.48 22.61
N ARG A 21 2.86 8.61 23.21
CA ARG A 21 4.11 8.05 22.67
C ARG A 21 4.01 6.54 22.41
N GLU A 22 3.29 5.84 23.29
CA GLU A 22 3.03 4.40 23.27
C GLU A 22 2.20 3.95 22.05
N TYR A 23 1.62 4.89 21.29
CA TYR A 23 0.93 4.62 20.04
C TYR A 23 1.90 4.30 18.90
N TRP A 24 3.00 5.05 18.78
CA TRP A 24 3.93 4.98 17.64
C TRP A 24 5.36 4.52 18.03
N ASP A 25 5.77 4.61 19.29
CA ASP A 25 7.05 4.07 19.78
C ASP A 25 6.99 2.54 19.90
N TYR A 26 7.03 1.90 18.74
CA TYR A 26 7.05 0.44 18.63
C TYR A 26 8.37 -0.18 19.12
N GLU A 27 9.40 0.61 19.44
CA GLU A 27 10.65 0.09 20.01
C GLU A 27 10.49 -0.21 21.50
N SER A 28 9.79 0.66 22.23
CA SER A 28 9.43 0.44 23.65
C SER A 28 8.34 -0.61 23.85
N HIS A 29 7.48 -0.86 22.85
CA HIS A 29 6.35 -1.79 22.94
C HIS A 29 6.76 -3.20 23.42
N VAL A 30 6.05 -3.73 24.43
CA VAL A 30 6.24 -5.08 24.97
C VAL A 30 5.21 -6.01 24.32
N VAL A 31 5.68 -7.10 23.71
CA VAL A 31 4.83 -8.08 23.02
C VAL A 31 4.49 -9.21 23.99
N GLU A 32 3.19 -9.44 24.19
CA GLU A 32 2.69 -10.63 24.88
C GLU A 32 2.70 -11.83 23.90
N TRP A 33 3.51 -12.85 24.20
CA TRP A 33 3.65 -14.03 23.34
C TRP A 33 2.70 -15.14 23.81
N GLY A 34 1.70 -15.46 22.98
CA GLY A 34 0.83 -16.62 23.18
C GLY A 34 1.54 -17.95 22.86
N ASN A 35 0.90 -19.07 23.20
CA ASN A 35 1.44 -20.39 22.94
C ASN A 35 1.35 -20.75 21.45
N GLN A 36 2.44 -21.30 20.89
CA GLN A 36 2.50 -21.73 19.49
C GLN A 36 1.74 -23.05 19.27
N ASP A 37 1.66 -23.90 20.29
CA ASP A 37 1.12 -25.26 20.18
C ASP A 37 -0.42 -25.29 20.10
N ASP A 38 -1.08 -24.19 20.45
CA ASP A 38 -2.53 -23.99 20.30
C ASP A 38 -2.98 -23.98 18.81
N TYR A 39 -2.06 -24.04 17.83
CA TYR A 39 -2.37 -23.92 16.40
C TYR A 39 -1.68 -25.00 15.55
N GLN A 40 -2.48 -25.97 15.09
CA GLN A 40 -2.04 -27.01 14.16
C GLN A 40 -2.00 -26.47 12.73
N LEU A 41 -0.84 -26.55 12.06
CA LEU A 41 -0.71 -26.17 10.65
C LEU A 41 -1.36 -27.23 9.75
N VAL A 42 -2.21 -26.79 8.81
CA VAL A 42 -2.93 -27.65 7.86
C VAL A 42 -2.21 -27.71 6.52
N ARG A 43 -1.96 -26.55 5.89
CA ARG A 43 -1.25 -26.48 4.60
C ARG A 43 -0.56 -25.13 4.40
N LYS A 44 0.47 -25.11 3.56
CA LYS A 44 1.14 -23.86 3.16
C LYS A 44 0.28 -23.10 2.15
N LEU A 45 0.02 -21.83 2.41
CA LEU A 45 -0.69 -20.91 1.51
C LEU A 45 0.28 -20.08 0.67
N GLY A 46 1.46 -19.75 1.20
CA GLY A 46 2.41 -18.91 0.47
C GLY A 46 3.78 -18.75 1.13
N ARG A 47 4.68 -18.07 0.41
CA ARG A 47 6.04 -17.76 0.85
C ARG A 47 6.41 -16.34 0.43
N GLY A 48 6.58 -15.45 1.41
CA GLY A 48 7.05 -14.08 1.19
C GLY A 48 8.58 -13.98 1.34
N LYS A 49 9.12 -12.78 1.09
CA LYS A 49 10.54 -12.48 1.34
C LYS A 49 10.90 -12.66 2.83
N TYR A 50 10.02 -12.21 3.72
CA TYR A 50 10.23 -12.15 5.18
C TYR A 50 9.42 -13.16 6.00
N SER A 51 8.55 -13.95 5.37
CA SER A 51 7.66 -14.88 6.08
C SER A 51 7.29 -16.10 5.24
N GLU A 52 6.67 -17.08 5.90
CA GLU A 52 5.93 -18.18 5.28
C GLU A 52 4.51 -18.18 5.86
N VAL A 53 3.50 -18.50 5.03
CA VAL A 53 2.09 -18.34 5.39
C VAL A 53 1.38 -19.67 5.24
N PHE A 54 0.57 -20.05 6.24
CA PHE A 54 -0.10 -21.34 6.35
C PHE A 54 -1.58 -21.17 6.73
N GLU A 55 -2.44 -22.05 6.23
CA GLU A 55 -3.75 -22.34 6.83
C GLU A 55 -3.49 -23.22 8.05
N ALA A 56 -4.17 -22.92 9.15
CA ALA A 56 -4.05 -23.63 10.41
C ALA A 56 -5.41 -23.70 11.11
N ILE A 57 -5.53 -24.55 12.12
CA ILE A 57 -6.68 -24.63 13.01
C ILE A 57 -6.21 -24.27 14.42
N ASN A 58 -6.91 -23.35 15.09
CA ASN A 58 -6.76 -23.16 16.52
C ASN A 58 -7.43 -24.34 17.23
N ILE A 59 -6.66 -25.18 17.92
CA ILE A 59 -7.18 -26.42 18.51
C ILE A 59 -8.03 -26.18 19.77
N THR A 60 -7.98 -24.96 20.34
CA THR A 60 -8.74 -24.61 21.56
C THR A 60 -10.21 -24.28 21.27
N ASN A 61 -10.51 -23.78 20.07
CA ASN A 61 -11.87 -23.37 19.67
C ASN A 61 -12.29 -23.90 18.28
N ASN A 62 -11.43 -24.68 17.61
CA ASN A 62 -11.61 -25.26 16.28
C ASN A 62 -11.80 -24.23 15.15
N GLU A 63 -11.41 -22.97 15.34
CA GLU A 63 -11.48 -21.96 14.29
C GLU A 63 -10.36 -22.14 13.26
N LYS A 64 -10.68 -21.93 11.98
CA LYS A 64 -9.68 -21.79 10.92
C LYS A 64 -8.98 -20.44 11.04
N VAL A 65 -7.66 -20.45 10.93
CA VAL A 65 -6.81 -19.27 11.03
C VAL A 65 -5.72 -19.29 9.95
N VAL A 66 -5.16 -18.12 9.65
CA VAL A 66 -3.95 -17.99 8.85
C VAL A 66 -2.77 -17.72 9.79
N VAL A 67 -1.74 -18.55 9.72
CA VAL A 67 -0.50 -18.39 10.49
C VAL A 67 0.59 -17.81 9.61
N LYS A 68 1.10 -16.63 9.96
CA LYS A 68 2.28 -16.01 9.34
C LYS A 68 3.51 -16.29 10.21
N ILE A 69 4.36 -17.22 9.77
CA ILE A 69 5.64 -17.52 10.41
C ILE A 69 6.69 -16.54 9.89
N LEU A 70 7.25 -15.73 10.78
CA LEU A 70 8.30 -14.77 10.44
C LEU A 70 9.66 -15.47 10.31
N LYS A 71 10.36 -15.20 9.20
CA LYS A 71 11.77 -15.59 9.01
C LYS A 71 12.68 -14.75 9.93
N PRO A 72 13.93 -15.15 10.18
CA PRO A 72 14.88 -14.35 10.96
C PRO A 72 15.00 -12.91 10.43
N VAL A 73 14.55 -11.94 11.23
CA VAL A 73 14.58 -10.50 10.95
C VAL A 73 14.82 -9.72 12.25
N LYS A 74 15.28 -8.47 12.15
CA LYS A 74 15.53 -7.62 13.33
C LYS A 74 14.27 -7.49 14.21
N LYS A 75 14.39 -7.72 15.53
CA LYS A 75 13.28 -7.62 16.51
C LYS A 75 12.47 -6.31 16.37
N LYS A 76 13.14 -5.17 16.11
CA LYS A 76 12.51 -3.86 15.79
C LYS A 76 11.44 -3.93 14.68
N LYS A 77 11.69 -4.71 13.62
CA LYS A 77 10.75 -4.87 12.50
C LYS A 77 9.51 -5.67 12.91
N ILE A 78 9.70 -6.69 13.74
CA ILE A 78 8.62 -7.54 14.27
C ILE A 78 7.70 -6.70 15.17
N LYS A 79 8.27 -5.97 16.14
CA LYS A 79 7.50 -5.07 17.01
C LYS A 79 6.69 -4.04 16.22
N ARG A 80 7.28 -3.47 15.16
CA ARG A 80 6.58 -2.52 14.28
C ARG A 80 5.37 -3.13 13.58
N GLU A 81 5.53 -4.31 12.97
CA GLU A 81 4.43 -4.97 12.27
C GLU A 81 3.28 -5.33 13.22
N ILE A 82 3.61 -5.84 14.42
CA ILE A 82 2.64 -6.10 15.49
C ILE A 82 1.93 -4.80 15.89
N LYS A 83 2.69 -3.75 16.25
CA LYS A 83 2.12 -2.50 16.76
C LYS A 83 1.23 -1.77 15.74
N ILE A 84 1.58 -1.84 14.45
CA ILE A 84 0.76 -1.33 13.36
C ILE A 84 -0.56 -2.11 13.24
N LEU A 85 -0.51 -3.45 13.30
CA LEU A 85 -1.72 -4.28 13.23
C LEU A 85 -2.62 -4.13 14.46
N GLU A 86 -2.06 -3.94 15.66
CA GLU A 86 -2.82 -3.60 16.86
C GLU A 86 -3.57 -2.28 16.70
N ASN A 87 -2.87 -1.22 16.29
CA ASN A 87 -3.46 0.11 16.12
C ASN A 87 -4.52 0.15 15.01
N LEU A 88 -4.40 -0.68 13.98
CA LEU A 88 -5.36 -0.75 12.86
C LEU A 88 -6.46 -1.82 13.06
N ARG A 89 -6.48 -2.53 14.19
CA ARG A 89 -7.44 -3.60 14.48
C ARG A 89 -8.88 -3.07 14.47
N GLY A 90 -9.76 -3.76 13.74
CA GLY A 90 -11.16 -3.34 13.56
C GLY A 90 -11.36 -2.26 12.48
N GLY A 91 -10.29 -1.80 11.85
CA GLY A 91 -10.36 -0.91 10.70
C GLY A 91 -11.01 -1.56 9.47
N PRO A 92 -11.78 -0.81 8.66
CA PRO A 92 -12.38 -1.33 7.43
C PRO A 92 -11.30 -1.79 6.44
N ASN A 93 -11.37 -3.06 6.01
CA ASN A 93 -10.48 -3.69 5.02
C ASN A 93 -9.00 -3.81 5.36
N ILE A 94 -8.58 -3.33 6.53
CA ILE A 94 -7.39 -3.85 7.16
C ILE A 94 -7.63 -5.32 7.44
N ILE A 95 -6.60 -6.17 7.33
CA ILE A 95 -6.72 -7.55 7.81
C ILE A 95 -7.05 -7.58 9.30
N SER A 96 -8.30 -7.95 9.55
CA SER A 96 -8.96 -7.96 10.84
C SER A 96 -9.60 -9.32 11.06
N LEU A 97 -9.92 -9.63 12.32
CA LEU A 97 -11.13 -10.42 12.58
C LEU A 97 -12.35 -9.56 12.16
N LEU A 98 -12.77 -9.61 10.87
CA LEU A 98 -14.00 -9.02 10.24
C LEU A 98 -14.04 -7.46 10.05
N ASP A 99 -14.70 -6.84 9.04
CA ASP A 99 -15.19 -7.34 7.73
C ASP A 99 -15.00 -6.37 6.49
N ILE A 100 -15.96 -6.28 5.55
CA ILE A 100 -15.86 -5.79 4.13
C ILE A 100 -16.05 -4.27 3.90
N VAL A 101 -15.28 -3.66 2.98
CA VAL A 101 -15.61 -2.66 1.91
C VAL A 101 -14.45 -2.46 0.88
N LYS A 102 -14.20 -1.26 0.34
CA LYS A 102 -13.43 -0.96 -0.90
C LYS A 102 -11.94 -0.68 -0.65
N ASP A 103 -11.12 -0.88 -1.68
CA ASP A 103 -9.65 -0.68 -1.67
C ASP A 103 -9.17 0.68 -1.09
N PRO A 104 -9.61 1.87 -1.57
CA PRO A 104 -9.18 3.15 -0.99
C PRO A 104 -9.69 3.42 0.44
N VAL A 105 -10.66 2.65 0.95
CA VAL A 105 -11.12 2.76 2.35
C VAL A 105 -10.07 2.21 3.31
N ALA A 106 -9.34 1.16 2.93
CA ALA A 106 -8.22 0.63 3.72
C ALA A 106 -7.11 1.67 3.87
N LEU A 107 -6.78 2.34 2.76
CA LEU A 107 -5.73 3.37 2.71
C LEU A 107 -6.13 4.62 3.50
N ASP A 108 -7.33 5.16 3.30
CA ASP A 108 -7.79 6.33 4.06
C ASP A 108 -7.82 6.04 5.56
N TYR A 109 -8.26 4.84 5.96
CA TYR A 109 -8.22 4.43 7.36
C TYR A 109 -6.78 4.38 7.91
N CYS A 110 -5.85 3.67 7.27
CA CYS A 110 -4.48 3.58 7.81
C CYS A 110 -3.74 4.92 7.76
N HIS A 111 -3.96 5.74 6.73
CA HIS A 111 -3.44 7.11 6.63
C HIS A 111 -4.00 8.00 7.76
N SER A 112 -5.32 7.93 8.03
CA SER A 112 -5.93 8.65 9.15
C SER A 112 -5.46 8.19 10.54
N MET A 113 -4.93 6.96 10.62
CA MET A 113 -4.28 6.38 11.80
C MET A 113 -2.77 6.64 11.85
N GLY A 114 -2.24 7.48 10.97
CA GLY A 114 -0.83 7.89 10.96
C GLY A 114 0.12 6.87 10.35
N ILE A 115 -0.35 5.92 9.54
CA ILE A 115 0.43 4.77 9.05
C ILE A 115 0.45 4.74 7.52
N MET A 116 1.65 4.59 6.94
CA MET A 116 1.87 4.32 5.50
C MET A 116 2.03 2.81 5.29
N HIS A 117 1.44 2.22 4.24
CA HIS A 117 1.56 0.78 3.96
C HIS A 117 2.89 0.42 3.26
N ARG A 118 3.30 1.21 2.26
CA ARG A 118 4.60 1.13 1.53
C ARG A 118 4.90 -0.16 0.76
N ASP A 119 3.91 -1.02 0.56
CA ASP A 119 3.98 -2.18 -0.35
C ASP A 119 2.59 -2.57 -0.89
N VAL A 120 1.79 -1.57 -1.27
CA VAL A 120 0.49 -1.77 -1.94
C VAL A 120 0.75 -2.36 -3.34
N LYS A 121 0.11 -3.50 -3.63
CA LYS A 121 0.24 -4.27 -4.89
C LYS A 121 -0.83 -5.36 -4.93
N PRO A 122 -1.15 -5.96 -6.09
CA PRO A 122 -2.21 -6.97 -6.20
C PRO A 122 -2.02 -8.18 -5.28
N HIS A 123 -0.78 -8.62 -5.08
CA HIS A 123 -0.44 -9.76 -4.20
C HIS A 123 -0.74 -9.49 -2.70
N ASN A 124 -0.85 -8.21 -2.31
CA ASN A 124 -1.17 -7.80 -0.94
C ASN A 124 -2.65 -7.39 -0.80
N VAL A 125 -3.48 -7.61 -1.82
CA VAL A 125 -4.93 -7.38 -1.78
C VAL A 125 -5.64 -8.72 -1.95
N MET A 126 -6.14 -9.27 -0.85
CA MET A 126 -6.92 -10.51 -0.86
C MET A 126 -8.37 -10.20 -1.21
N ILE A 127 -8.92 -10.90 -2.21
CA ILE A 127 -10.29 -10.73 -2.67
C ILE A 127 -11.05 -12.06 -2.59
N ASP A 128 -12.12 -12.08 -1.81
CA ASP A 128 -13.17 -13.09 -1.90
C ASP A 128 -14.21 -12.55 -2.89
N HIS A 129 -14.20 -13.07 -4.11
CA HIS A 129 -15.05 -12.57 -5.19
C HIS A 129 -16.50 -13.07 -5.09
N GLU A 130 -16.75 -14.16 -4.36
CA GLU A 130 -18.09 -14.71 -4.13
C GLU A 130 -18.86 -13.82 -3.15
N HIS A 131 -18.25 -13.53 -2.00
CA HIS A 131 -18.82 -12.68 -0.95
C HIS A 131 -18.45 -11.19 -1.10
N ARG A 132 -17.75 -10.83 -2.20
CA ARG A 132 -17.28 -9.48 -2.53
C ARG A 132 -16.43 -8.83 -1.42
N LYS A 133 -15.66 -9.62 -0.67
CA LYS A 133 -14.79 -9.14 0.43
C LYS A 133 -13.41 -8.75 -0.10
N LEU A 134 -12.82 -7.68 0.43
CA LEU A 134 -11.45 -7.27 0.16
C LEU A 134 -10.68 -7.09 1.47
N ARG A 135 -9.38 -7.42 1.51
CA ARG A 135 -8.46 -7.12 2.63
C ARG A 135 -7.08 -6.72 2.14
N LEU A 136 -6.53 -5.65 2.71
CA LEU A 136 -5.13 -5.25 2.58
C LEU A 136 -4.27 -6.01 3.61
N ILE A 137 -3.25 -6.72 3.13
CA ILE A 137 -2.39 -7.63 3.91
C ILE A 137 -0.90 -7.28 3.79
N ASP A 138 -0.07 -7.92 4.64
CA ASP A 138 1.40 -7.79 4.68
C ASP A 138 1.94 -6.39 5.05
N TRP A 139 1.55 -5.93 6.25
CA TRP A 139 1.99 -4.69 6.90
C TRP A 139 3.48 -4.69 7.33
N GLY A 140 4.27 -5.70 6.95
CA GLY A 140 5.67 -5.85 7.34
C GLY A 140 6.62 -4.79 6.75
N LEU A 141 6.18 -3.98 5.78
CA LEU A 141 6.91 -2.81 5.28
C LEU A 141 6.29 -1.46 5.71
N ALA A 142 5.16 -1.47 6.41
CA ALA A 142 4.49 -0.27 6.88
C ALA A 142 5.33 0.53 7.90
N GLU A 143 4.95 1.80 8.13
CA GLU A 143 5.62 2.72 9.07
C GLU A 143 4.66 3.79 9.59
N PHE A 144 4.96 4.34 10.77
CA PHE A 144 4.35 5.56 11.27
C PHE A 144 4.92 6.79 10.55
N TYR A 145 4.02 7.68 10.11
CA TYR A 145 4.39 8.96 9.51
C TYR A 145 4.67 10.02 10.59
N HIS A 146 5.76 10.77 10.43
CA HIS A 146 6.12 11.92 11.25
C HIS A 146 6.61 13.04 10.33
N PRO A 147 6.21 14.31 10.52
CA PRO A 147 6.66 15.42 9.70
C PRO A 147 8.19 15.55 9.66
N ASN A 148 8.73 15.80 8.47
CA ASN A 148 10.17 15.95 8.20
C ASN A 148 11.03 14.71 8.54
N GLN A 149 10.44 13.54 8.82
CA GLN A 149 11.22 12.31 8.98
C GLN A 149 11.69 11.79 7.62
N GLU A 150 12.97 11.47 7.52
CA GLU A 150 13.53 10.74 6.39
C GLU A 150 13.26 9.24 6.51
N TYR A 151 12.72 8.66 5.45
CA TYR A 151 12.40 7.25 5.36
C TYR A 151 13.32 6.50 4.40
N ASN A 152 13.43 5.19 4.59
CA ASN A 152 14.19 4.32 3.70
C ASN A 152 13.43 4.12 2.39
N VAL A 153 14.06 4.42 1.24
CA VAL A 153 13.44 4.25 -0.09
C VAL A 153 13.42 2.81 -0.60
N ARG A 154 14.13 1.89 0.07
CA ARG A 154 14.23 0.46 -0.29
C ARG A 154 13.01 -0.36 0.16
N VAL A 155 11.83 0.25 0.04
CA VAL A 155 10.48 -0.31 0.25
C VAL A 155 9.75 -0.51 -1.09
N ALA A 156 8.54 -1.06 -1.05
CA ALA A 156 7.72 -1.45 -2.21
C ALA A 156 8.36 -2.45 -3.20
N SER A 157 7.49 -3.12 -3.95
CA SER A 157 7.86 -3.99 -5.06
C SER A 157 8.08 -3.15 -6.34
N ARG A 158 9.10 -3.46 -7.15
CA ARG A 158 9.64 -2.57 -8.21
C ARG A 158 8.58 -1.82 -9.04
N TYR A 159 7.61 -2.55 -9.58
CA TYR A 159 6.60 -2.01 -10.50
C TYR A 159 5.61 -1.01 -9.86
N PHE A 160 5.59 -0.96 -8.52
CA PHE A 160 4.72 -0.11 -7.70
C PHE A 160 5.51 1.00 -6.97
N LYS A 161 6.83 1.10 -7.19
CA LYS A 161 7.64 2.17 -6.61
C LYS A 161 7.21 3.55 -7.15
N GLY A 162 6.89 4.47 -6.25
CA GLY A 162 6.75 5.89 -6.56
C GLY A 162 8.08 6.50 -7.04
N PRO A 163 8.05 7.54 -7.90
CA PRO A 163 9.24 8.25 -8.36
C PRO A 163 10.16 8.69 -7.22
N GLU A 164 9.61 9.12 -6.09
CA GLU A 164 10.34 9.47 -4.86
C GLU A 164 11.28 8.35 -4.39
N LEU A 165 10.90 7.07 -4.55
CA LEU A 165 11.74 5.92 -4.19
C LEU A 165 12.80 5.57 -5.23
N LEU A 166 12.71 6.16 -6.44
CA LEU A 166 13.58 5.91 -7.58
C LEU A 166 14.61 7.04 -7.75
N VAL A 167 14.30 8.25 -7.30
CA VAL A 167 15.20 9.41 -7.24
C VAL A 167 15.77 9.68 -5.83
N ASP A 168 15.63 8.71 -4.91
CA ASP A 168 16.12 8.75 -3.52
C ASP A 168 15.59 9.92 -2.64
N TYR A 169 14.37 10.40 -2.91
CA TYR A 169 13.74 11.43 -2.07
C TYR A 169 13.14 10.81 -0.80
N GLN A 170 13.77 11.08 0.35
CA GLN A 170 13.49 10.37 1.60
C GLN A 170 12.32 10.93 2.42
N MET A 171 11.95 12.20 2.25
CA MET A 171 10.86 12.87 3.01
C MET A 171 9.48 12.63 2.38
N TYR A 172 9.18 11.38 2.02
CA TYR A 172 7.91 10.97 1.43
C TYR A 172 6.82 10.70 2.49
N ASP A 173 5.57 10.58 2.04
CA ASP A 173 4.41 10.38 2.92
C ASP A 173 3.38 9.38 2.34
N TYR A 174 2.16 9.37 2.90
CA TYR A 174 1.03 8.51 2.52
C TYR A 174 0.74 8.46 1.01
N SER A 175 1.04 9.54 0.28
CA SER A 175 0.92 9.66 -1.18
C SER A 175 1.73 8.63 -1.99
N LEU A 176 2.71 7.94 -1.38
CA LEU A 176 3.38 6.78 -1.97
C LEU A 176 2.43 5.59 -2.22
N ASP A 177 1.49 5.35 -1.30
CA ASP A 177 0.49 4.29 -1.46
C ASP A 177 -0.49 4.63 -2.60
N MET A 178 -0.77 5.91 -2.80
CA MET A 178 -1.67 6.41 -3.85
C MET A 178 -1.05 6.26 -5.26
N TRP A 179 0.26 6.41 -5.39
CA TRP A 179 0.97 6.04 -6.63
C TRP A 179 0.87 4.53 -6.91
N SER A 180 1.08 3.72 -5.87
CA SER A 180 1.03 2.26 -5.96
C SER A 180 -0.36 1.77 -6.41
N LEU A 181 -1.42 2.39 -5.87
CA LEU A 181 -2.81 2.21 -6.31
C LEU A 181 -3.01 2.62 -7.78
N GLY A 182 -2.42 3.74 -8.21
CA GLY A 182 -2.42 4.17 -9.62
C GLY A 182 -1.80 3.13 -10.55
N CYS A 183 -0.66 2.53 -10.18
CA CYS A 183 -0.04 1.44 -10.93
C CYS A 183 -0.94 0.20 -11.03
N MET A 184 -1.68 -0.14 -9.96
CA MET A 184 -2.66 -1.22 -9.98
C MET A 184 -3.83 -0.91 -10.92
N LEU A 185 -4.42 0.29 -10.79
CA LEU A 185 -5.53 0.74 -11.64
C LEU A 185 -5.16 0.72 -13.12
N ALA A 186 -4.01 1.29 -13.49
CA ALA A 186 -3.50 1.27 -14.86
C ALA A 186 -3.33 -0.16 -15.39
N SER A 187 -2.80 -1.08 -14.57
CA SER A 187 -2.61 -2.48 -14.96
C SER A 187 -3.96 -3.17 -15.21
N MET A 188 -4.98 -2.88 -14.40
CA MET A 188 -6.34 -3.42 -14.56
C MET A 188 -7.05 -2.86 -15.78
N ILE A 189 -7.20 -1.53 -15.91
CA ILE A 189 -8.02 -0.93 -16.98
C ILE A 189 -7.40 -1.09 -18.36
N PHE A 190 -6.06 -1.13 -18.46
CA PHE A 190 -5.37 -1.36 -19.73
C PHE A 190 -5.03 -2.83 -20.00
N ARG A 191 -5.38 -3.76 -19.10
CA ARG A 191 -4.99 -5.19 -19.15
C ARG A 191 -3.49 -5.41 -19.38
N LYS A 192 -2.66 -4.59 -18.74
CA LYS A 192 -1.21 -4.57 -18.94
C LYS A 192 -0.49 -4.74 -17.60
N GLU A 193 -0.17 -5.98 -17.25
CA GLU A 193 0.53 -6.31 -15.99
C GLU A 193 2.01 -6.64 -16.23
N PRO A 194 2.96 -5.94 -15.56
CA PRO A 194 2.81 -4.65 -14.89
C PRO A 194 2.69 -3.48 -15.90
N PHE A 195 2.04 -2.39 -15.49
CA PHE A 195 1.91 -1.20 -16.34
C PHE A 195 3.27 -0.54 -16.61
N PHE A 196 4.07 -0.29 -15.57
CA PHE A 196 5.46 0.16 -15.70
C PHE A 196 6.41 -1.02 -15.46
N HIS A 197 6.98 -1.59 -16.54
CA HIS A 197 7.79 -2.81 -16.51
C HIS A 197 9.29 -2.51 -16.65
N GLY A 198 9.93 -2.05 -15.57
CA GLY A 198 11.38 -1.81 -15.53
C GLY A 198 12.20 -3.09 -15.25
N HIS A 199 13.32 -3.26 -15.95
CA HIS A 199 14.26 -4.37 -15.73
C HIS A 199 14.95 -4.29 -14.36
N ASP A 200 15.21 -3.08 -13.88
CA ASP A 200 15.71 -2.73 -12.55
C ASP A 200 15.09 -1.40 -12.07
N ASN A 201 15.59 -0.80 -10.98
CA ASN A 201 15.03 0.46 -10.47
C ASN A 201 15.36 1.68 -11.36
N TYR A 202 16.48 1.66 -12.10
CA TYR A 202 16.85 2.76 -13.00
C TYR A 202 15.95 2.73 -14.24
N ASP A 203 15.84 1.57 -14.89
CA ASP A 203 14.91 1.40 -16.01
C ASP A 203 13.44 1.59 -15.58
N GLN A 204 13.07 1.32 -14.32
CA GLN A 204 11.72 1.62 -13.80
C GLN A 204 11.37 3.11 -13.96
N LEU A 205 12.28 4.04 -13.61
CA LEU A 205 12.04 5.47 -13.80
C LEU A 205 11.98 5.84 -15.29
N VAL A 206 12.80 5.22 -16.13
CA VAL A 206 12.76 5.38 -17.59
C VAL A 206 11.40 4.94 -18.17
N ARG A 207 10.80 3.84 -17.67
CA ARG A 207 9.44 3.42 -18.10
C ARG A 207 8.37 4.42 -17.68
N ILE A 208 8.51 5.07 -16.53
CA ILE A 208 7.61 6.13 -16.08
C ILE A 208 7.78 7.37 -16.97
N ALA A 209 9.01 7.83 -17.20
CA ALA A 209 9.34 8.97 -18.07
C ALA A 209 8.85 8.80 -19.52
N LYS A 210 8.85 7.58 -20.05
CA LYS A 210 8.28 7.27 -21.38
C LYS A 210 6.76 7.47 -21.49
N VAL A 211 6.05 7.59 -20.35
CA VAL A 211 4.60 7.81 -20.28
C VAL A 211 4.26 9.18 -19.75
N LEU A 212 4.76 9.57 -18.57
CA LEU A 212 4.44 10.85 -17.95
C LEU A 212 5.24 12.02 -18.53
N GLY A 213 6.31 11.74 -19.28
CA GLY A 213 7.20 12.74 -19.85
C GLY A 213 8.39 13.06 -18.97
N THR A 214 9.44 13.64 -19.55
CA THR A 214 10.65 14.04 -18.83
C THR A 214 10.58 15.47 -18.29
N GLU A 215 9.72 16.33 -18.84
CA GLU A 215 9.57 17.73 -18.41
C GLU A 215 8.97 17.79 -17.00
N ASP A 216 7.78 17.19 -16.78
CA ASP A 216 7.18 17.01 -15.44
C ASP A 216 8.11 16.32 -14.41
N LEU A 217 9.09 15.52 -14.86
CA LEU A 217 10.07 14.85 -13.99
C LEU A 217 11.18 15.82 -13.54
N TYR A 218 11.74 16.61 -14.47
CA TYR A 218 12.76 17.59 -14.11
C TYR A 218 12.16 18.74 -13.28
N ASP A 219 10.95 19.20 -13.58
CA ASP A 219 10.22 20.17 -12.74
C ASP A 219 10.04 19.65 -11.30
N TYR A 220 9.79 18.35 -11.12
CA TYR A 220 9.71 17.70 -9.81
C TYR A 220 11.07 17.64 -9.10
N ILE A 221 12.13 17.28 -9.82
CA ILE A 221 13.50 17.22 -9.29
C ILE A 221 13.95 18.62 -8.82
N ASP A 222 13.74 19.64 -9.64
CA ASP A 222 14.10 21.03 -9.35
C ASP A 222 13.28 21.58 -8.18
N LYS A 223 11.96 21.35 -8.16
CA LYS A 223 11.06 21.78 -7.07
C LYS A 223 11.53 21.30 -5.69
N TYR A 224 12.03 20.06 -5.61
CA TYR A 224 12.49 19.47 -4.35
C TYR A 224 14.01 19.49 -4.18
N ASN A 225 14.77 20.15 -5.07
CA ASN A 225 16.23 20.19 -5.08
C ASN A 225 16.86 18.79 -4.89
N ILE A 226 16.40 17.82 -5.68
CA ILE A 226 16.80 16.41 -5.59
C ILE A 226 18.12 16.20 -6.35
N GLU A 227 19.13 15.65 -5.68
CA GLU A 227 20.37 15.21 -6.34
C GLU A 227 20.11 13.89 -7.09
N LEU A 228 19.90 14.00 -8.40
CA LEU A 228 19.64 12.84 -9.26
C LEU A 228 20.92 12.02 -9.48
N ASP A 229 20.85 10.70 -9.25
CA ASP A 229 21.96 9.77 -9.48
C ASP A 229 22.51 9.92 -10.92
N PRO A 230 23.83 10.16 -11.12
CA PRO A 230 24.40 10.40 -12.45
C PRO A 230 24.13 9.32 -13.49
N ARG A 231 23.80 8.08 -13.08
CA ARG A 231 23.37 7.01 -13.99
C ARG A 231 22.11 7.34 -14.78
N PHE A 232 21.28 8.27 -14.31
CA PHE A 232 20.07 8.69 -15.01
C PHE A 232 20.34 9.56 -16.25
N ASN A 233 21.48 10.25 -16.30
CA ASN A 233 21.85 11.19 -17.37
C ASN A 233 21.80 10.53 -18.76
N ASP A 234 22.30 9.30 -18.87
CA ASP A 234 22.42 8.59 -20.15
C ASP A 234 21.17 7.77 -20.54
N ILE A 235 20.20 7.59 -19.62
CA ILE A 235 19.09 6.63 -19.81
C ILE A 235 17.69 7.24 -19.81
N LEU A 236 17.47 8.42 -19.19
CA LEU A 236 16.16 9.07 -19.18
C LEU A 236 15.76 9.63 -20.56
N GLY A 237 16.74 10.17 -21.30
CA GLY A 237 16.52 10.82 -22.59
C GLY A 237 15.57 12.02 -22.49
N ARG A 238 14.82 12.30 -23.57
CA ARG A 238 13.72 13.29 -23.58
C ARG A 238 12.45 12.64 -24.11
N HIS A 239 11.36 12.77 -23.36
CA HIS A 239 10.07 12.16 -23.69
C HIS A 239 8.93 13.14 -23.43
N SER A 240 8.02 13.31 -24.41
CA SER A 240 6.76 14.02 -24.18
C SER A 240 5.81 13.19 -23.32
N ARG A 241 5.00 13.85 -22.47
CA ARG A 241 3.84 13.23 -21.81
C ARG A 241 2.94 12.54 -22.84
N LYS A 242 2.43 11.35 -22.52
CA LYS A 242 1.55 10.55 -23.39
C LYS A 242 0.12 10.71 -22.93
N ARG A 243 -0.77 10.92 -23.89
CA ARG A 243 -2.22 10.77 -23.74
C ARG A 243 -2.56 9.33 -23.36
N TRP A 244 -3.41 9.14 -22.36
CA TRP A 244 -3.79 7.82 -21.85
C TRP A 244 -4.52 6.96 -22.89
N GLU A 245 -5.21 7.59 -23.84
CA GLU A 245 -5.87 6.95 -24.97
C GLU A 245 -4.91 6.15 -25.85
N ARG A 246 -3.60 6.43 -25.80
CA ARG A 246 -2.54 5.64 -26.47
C ARG A 246 -2.49 4.18 -25.99
N PHE A 247 -2.98 3.88 -24.78
CA PHE A 247 -2.98 2.54 -24.21
C PHE A 247 -4.32 1.80 -24.41
N VAL A 248 -5.29 2.43 -25.07
CA VAL A 248 -6.62 1.85 -25.32
C VAL A 248 -6.62 1.05 -26.63
N HIS A 249 -7.14 -0.17 -26.58
CA HIS A 249 -7.35 -1.04 -27.74
C HIS A 249 -8.61 -1.91 -27.56
N SER A 250 -9.00 -2.65 -28.60
CA SER A 250 -10.24 -3.44 -28.66
C SER A 250 -10.47 -4.36 -27.46
N GLU A 251 -9.41 -4.92 -26.87
CA GLU A 251 -9.49 -5.87 -25.75
C GLU A 251 -9.67 -5.20 -24.38
N ASN A 252 -9.39 -3.89 -24.25
CA ASN A 252 -9.43 -3.18 -22.97
C ASN A 252 -10.39 -1.97 -22.96
N GLN A 253 -10.87 -1.49 -24.12
CA GLN A 253 -11.77 -0.34 -24.25
C GLN A 253 -13.05 -0.43 -23.39
N HIS A 254 -13.52 -1.63 -23.08
CA HIS A 254 -14.70 -1.86 -22.23
C HIS A 254 -14.45 -1.62 -20.73
N LEU A 255 -13.19 -1.43 -20.32
CA LEU A 255 -12.76 -1.12 -18.95
C LEU A 255 -12.35 0.36 -18.78
N VAL A 256 -12.33 1.13 -19.87
CA VAL A 256 -11.79 2.50 -19.89
C VAL A 256 -12.93 3.50 -20.17
N SER A 257 -13.13 4.41 -19.23
CA SER A 257 -14.00 5.58 -19.40
C SER A 257 -13.21 6.88 -19.19
N THR A 258 -13.79 8.02 -19.56
CA THR A 258 -13.18 9.34 -19.31
C THR A 258 -12.89 9.56 -17.82
N GLU A 259 -13.81 9.14 -16.93
CA GLU A 259 -13.65 9.22 -15.48
C GLU A 259 -12.54 8.31 -14.97
N ALA A 260 -12.34 7.13 -15.58
CA ALA A 260 -11.26 6.21 -15.22
C ALA A 260 -9.89 6.80 -15.58
N LEU A 261 -9.77 7.44 -16.75
CA LEU A 261 -8.54 8.09 -17.19
C LEU A 261 -8.22 9.36 -16.39
N ASP A 262 -9.23 10.18 -16.10
CA ASP A 262 -9.12 11.36 -15.25
C ASP A 262 -8.74 10.99 -13.79
N PHE A 263 -9.32 9.91 -13.26
CA PHE A 263 -8.93 9.38 -11.94
C PHE A 263 -7.48 8.90 -11.93
N LEU A 264 -7.08 8.12 -12.95
CA LEU A 264 -5.72 7.60 -13.06
C LEU A 264 -4.68 8.72 -13.20
N ASP A 265 -4.98 9.75 -14.00
CA ASP A 265 -4.07 10.89 -14.21
C ASP A 265 -3.76 11.63 -12.91
N LYS A 266 -4.76 11.77 -12.02
CA LYS A 266 -4.63 12.41 -10.70
C LYS A 266 -3.97 11.52 -9.64
N LEU A 267 -3.76 10.23 -9.91
CA LEU A 267 -2.93 9.33 -9.08
C LEU A 267 -1.48 9.29 -9.56
N LEU A 268 -1.25 9.18 -10.88
CA LEU A 268 0.07 9.04 -11.48
C LEU A 268 0.72 10.40 -11.78
N ARG A 269 1.10 11.10 -10.71
CA ARG A 269 1.89 12.35 -10.74
C ARG A 269 3.28 12.13 -10.13
N TYR A 270 4.30 12.75 -10.71
CA TYR A 270 5.66 12.76 -10.14
C TYR A 270 5.65 13.36 -8.74
N ASP A 271 5.26 14.64 -8.66
CA ASP A 271 5.04 15.34 -7.41
C ASP A 271 4.01 14.61 -6.55
N HIS A 272 4.49 14.03 -5.46
CA HIS A 272 3.70 13.28 -4.49
C HIS A 272 2.64 14.15 -3.81
N GLN A 273 2.91 15.45 -3.66
CA GLN A 273 1.92 16.43 -3.16
C GLN A 273 0.75 16.64 -4.13
N ALA A 274 0.96 16.44 -5.44
CA ALA A 274 -0.06 16.64 -6.48
C ALA A 274 -0.98 15.42 -6.71
N ARG A 275 -0.74 14.31 -6.03
CA ARG A 275 -1.58 13.09 -6.10
C ARG A 275 -2.82 13.25 -5.22
N LEU A 276 -3.94 12.64 -5.62
CA LEU A 276 -5.12 12.52 -4.74
C LEU A 276 -4.75 11.79 -3.45
N THR A 277 -5.30 12.25 -2.32
CA THR A 277 -5.39 11.49 -1.08
C THR A 277 -6.40 10.34 -1.22
N ALA A 278 -6.36 9.37 -0.31
CA ALA A 278 -7.33 8.28 -0.32
C ALA A 278 -8.79 8.76 -0.17
N ARG A 279 -9.04 9.80 0.64
CA ARG A 279 -10.35 10.47 0.73
C ARG A 279 -10.78 11.12 -0.58
N GLU A 280 -9.96 12.01 -1.14
CA GLU A 280 -10.25 12.69 -2.42
C GLU A 280 -10.45 11.69 -3.57
N ALA A 281 -9.75 10.54 -3.52
CA ALA A 281 -9.93 9.43 -4.46
C ALA A 281 -11.30 8.75 -4.33
N MET A 282 -11.82 8.53 -3.12
CA MET A 282 -13.16 7.97 -2.91
C MET A 282 -14.28 8.89 -3.37
N ASP A 283 -14.07 10.21 -3.31
CA ASP A 283 -15.03 11.23 -3.71
C ASP A 283 -14.99 11.52 -5.24
N HIS A 284 -14.13 10.82 -5.99
CA HIS A 284 -13.98 10.99 -7.43
C HIS A 284 -15.19 10.49 -8.24
N PRO A 285 -15.63 11.18 -9.33
CA PRO A 285 -16.77 10.77 -10.16
C PRO A 285 -16.77 9.32 -10.64
N TYR A 286 -15.58 8.73 -10.85
CA TYR A 286 -15.40 7.32 -11.19
C TYR A 286 -16.10 6.35 -10.22
N PHE A 287 -16.22 6.71 -8.93
CA PHE A 287 -16.87 5.88 -7.92
C PHE A 287 -18.36 6.18 -7.70
N TYR A 288 -18.94 7.21 -8.35
CA TYR A 288 -20.34 7.61 -8.14
C TYR A 288 -21.37 6.49 -8.36
N PRO A 289 -21.26 5.61 -9.38
CA PRO A 289 -22.17 4.47 -9.53
C PRO A 289 -22.15 3.56 -8.30
N ILE A 290 -20.96 3.30 -7.75
CA ILE A 290 -20.74 2.40 -6.61
C ILE A 290 -21.25 3.03 -5.31
N VAL A 291 -21.13 4.35 -5.14
CA VAL A 291 -21.72 5.09 -4.00
C VAL A 291 -23.25 5.05 -4.07
N LYS A 292 -23.84 5.27 -5.26
CA LYS A 292 -25.28 5.27 -5.48
C LYS A 292 -25.94 3.92 -5.18
N ASP A 293 -25.31 2.81 -5.57
CA ASP A 293 -25.84 1.47 -5.31
C ASP A 293 -25.74 1.08 -3.83
N GLN A 294 -24.71 1.53 -3.11
CA GLN A 294 -24.64 1.34 -1.65
C GLN A 294 -25.75 2.07 -0.90
N GLY A 295 -26.11 3.29 -1.33
CA GLY A 295 -27.25 4.03 -0.78
C GLY A 295 -28.62 3.37 -0.99
N ARG A 296 -28.71 2.36 -1.87
CA ARG A 296 -29.95 1.62 -2.17
C ARG A 296 -30.07 0.29 -1.44
N GLY A 297 -28.98 -0.26 -0.92
CA GLY A 297 -28.94 -1.58 -0.26
C GLY A 297 -29.20 -1.57 1.25
N ALA A 298 -29.36 -0.40 1.87
CA ALA A 298 -29.47 -0.27 3.33
C ALA A 298 -30.92 -0.45 3.85
N THR A 299 -31.51 -1.63 3.65
CA THR A 299 -32.69 -2.07 4.41
C THR A 299 -32.27 -2.66 5.77
N PRO A 300 -32.85 -2.24 6.91
CA PRO A 300 -32.46 -2.75 8.21
C PRO A 300 -33.08 -4.13 8.49
N GLY A 301 -32.29 -5.20 8.43
CA GLY A 301 -32.74 -6.53 8.87
C GLY A 301 -31.74 -7.66 8.65
N GLY A 302 -31.41 -8.39 9.73
CA GLY A 302 -30.81 -9.72 9.67
C GLY A 302 -29.28 -9.79 9.78
N MET A 303 -28.74 -9.83 11.00
CA MET A 303 -27.40 -10.37 11.23
C MET A 303 -27.44 -11.90 11.20
N ALA A 304 -26.80 -12.51 10.21
CA ALA A 304 -26.42 -13.93 10.24
C ALA A 304 -24.92 -14.03 10.50
N ALA A 305 -24.50 -14.86 11.45
CA ALA A 305 -23.10 -15.05 11.78
C ALA A 305 -22.38 -15.86 10.68
N SER A 306 -21.35 -15.27 10.06
CA SER A 306 -20.44 -15.97 9.14
C SER A 306 -19.13 -16.34 9.85
N SER A 307 -18.63 -17.55 9.59
CA SER A 307 -17.42 -18.09 10.22
C SER A 307 -16.15 -17.25 9.99
N THR A 308 -15.35 -17.16 11.05
CA THR A 308 -14.15 -16.32 11.15
C THR A 308 -12.94 -16.93 10.44
N THR A 309 -12.03 -16.08 9.97
CA THR A 309 -10.64 -16.48 9.68
C THR A 309 -9.69 -15.45 10.27
N SER A 310 -9.03 -15.80 11.36
CA SER A 310 -8.13 -14.91 12.11
C SER A 310 -6.70 -14.99 11.56
N LEU A 311 -5.95 -13.88 11.51
CA LEU A 311 -4.50 -13.92 11.24
C LEU A 311 -3.75 -13.98 12.58
N HIS A 312 -2.80 -14.90 12.73
CA HIS A 312 -1.89 -14.96 13.88
C HIS A 312 -0.43 -14.96 13.40
N MET A 313 0.40 -14.10 14.01
CA MET A 313 1.85 -14.08 13.76
C MET A 313 2.58 -15.02 14.71
N LYS A 314 3.48 -15.84 14.17
CA LYS A 314 4.40 -16.68 14.95
C LYS A 314 5.85 -16.27 14.66
N CYS A 315 6.69 -16.24 15.70
CA CYS A 315 8.13 -16.07 15.57
C CYS A 315 8.83 -17.29 16.18
N SER A 316 9.81 -17.87 15.48
CA SER A 316 10.52 -19.06 15.96
C SER A 316 11.32 -18.78 17.24
N PRO A 317 11.29 -19.67 18.26
CA PRO A 317 12.09 -19.53 19.48
C PRO A 317 13.59 -19.41 19.23
N HIS A 318 14.10 -19.98 18.14
CA HIS A 318 15.53 -19.93 17.76
C HIS A 318 16.02 -18.53 17.32
N ASN A 319 15.15 -17.51 17.30
CA ASN A 319 15.53 -16.10 17.05
C ASN A 319 15.51 -15.23 18.33
N LEU A 320 15.35 -15.84 19.52
CA LEU A 320 15.26 -15.10 20.78
C LEU A 320 16.60 -14.97 21.52
N PHE A 321 17.59 -15.81 21.21
CA PHE A 321 18.97 -15.74 21.66
C PHE A 321 19.87 -15.15 20.57
#